data_AF-A0A4U1FH77-F1
#
_entry.id   AF-A0A4U1FH77-F1
#
_cell.length_a   1.000
_cell.length_b   1.000
_cell.length_c   1.000
_cell.angle_alpha   90.00
_cell.angle_beta   90.00
_cell.angle_gamma   90.00
#
_symmetry.space_group_name_H-M   'P 1'
#
loop_
_entity.id
_entity.type
_entity.pdbx_description
1 polymer ?
#
loop_
_entity_poly.entity_id
_entity_poly.type
_entity_poly.pdbx_seq_one_letter_code
_entity_poly.pdbx_strand_id
1 'polypeptide(L)'
;MNSCVAAYYSLTTGFRFEFLFPLLLSFPSQMWEEAIALGKELAEQYENEIFDYEQLSELLKKQAQFYENIVKVIRPKPDYFAVGYYGQGFPTFLRGKVFIYRGKEYERREDFEARLLTQFPNAEKMKTTSPPGDDIKNSAGQYIQCFTVKPKLDLPPKFHRPVSEQIVSFYRVNEVQRFEYSRPIRKGEKNPDNEFANMWIERTIYTTAYKLPGILRWFEVKSVFMVEISPLENAIETMQLTNDKINSMVQQHLDDPSLPVSPLSMLLNGIVDPAVMGGFANYEKASDTPASSFQPCPGTDCLQAQKLLLSH
;
A
#
# COMPACT_ATOMS: atom_id res chain seq x y z
N MET A 1 9.54 17.31 -3.24
CA MET A 1 9.94 17.08 -4.63
C MET A 1 10.27 15.61 -4.80
N ASN A 2 9.57 14.89 -5.67
CA ASN A 2 9.79 13.47 -5.90
C ASN A 2 11.22 13.23 -6.39
N SER A 3 11.83 12.14 -5.95
CA SER A 3 13.22 11.77 -6.22
C SER A 3 13.52 11.59 -7.72
N CYS A 4 12.48 11.35 -8.53
CA CYS A 4 12.59 11.31 -9.99
C CYS A 4 12.92 12.69 -10.56
N VAL A 5 12.24 13.74 -10.07
CA VAL A 5 12.48 15.13 -10.44
C VAL A 5 13.82 15.58 -9.87
N ALA A 6 14.10 15.35 -8.59
CA ALA A 6 15.34 15.79 -7.95
C ALA A 6 16.63 15.14 -8.51
N ALA A 7 16.59 13.85 -8.89
CA ALA A 7 17.74 13.19 -9.51
C ALA A 7 18.01 13.68 -10.94
N TYR A 8 16.97 14.11 -11.66
CA TYR A 8 17.11 14.80 -12.94
C TYR A 8 17.61 16.24 -12.76
N TYR A 9 17.14 16.97 -11.74
CA TYR A 9 17.56 18.34 -11.44
C TYR A 9 19.03 18.50 -11.01
N SER A 10 19.62 17.46 -10.38
CA SER A 10 21.03 17.46 -9.95
C SER A 10 22.02 17.40 -11.13
N LEU A 11 21.54 16.98 -12.30
CA LEU A 11 22.29 16.93 -13.55
C LEU A 11 21.74 17.97 -14.52
N THR A 12 22.37 19.14 -14.50
CA THR A 12 22.40 20.17 -15.55
C THR A 12 21.30 21.24 -15.53
N THR A 13 21.76 22.45 -15.23
CA THR A 13 21.35 23.74 -15.80
C THR A 13 21.50 23.80 -17.34
N GLY A 14 21.21 22.72 -18.07
CA GLY A 14 21.52 22.63 -19.50
C GLY A 14 21.05 21.41 -20.29
N PHE A 15 20.32 20.44 -19.72
CA PHE A 15 19.69 19.38 -20.53
C PHE A 15 18.53 20.00 -21.33
N ARG A 16 18.70 20.02 -22.65
CA ARG A 16 17.87 20.72 -23.64
C ARG A 16 16.37 20.49 -23.41
N PHE A 17 15.67 21.59 -23.25
CA PHE A 17 14.21 21.73 -23.22
C PHE A 17 13.47 20.87 -24.27
N GLU A 18 14.08 20.68 -25.45
CA GLU A 18 13.58 19.82 -26.54
C GLU A 18 13.33 18.35 -26.15
N PHE A 19 13.96 17.82 -25.10
CA PHE A 19 13.77 16.43 -24.67
C PHE A 19 12.62 16.25 -23.67
N LEU A 20 12.10 17.32 -23.08
CA LEU A 20 11.08 17.25 -22.03
C LEU A 20 9.68 16.98 -22.60
N PHE A 21 9.37 17.49 -23.80
CA PHE A 21 8.08 17.22 -24.45
C PHE A 21 7.96 15.76 -24.93
N PRO A 22 8.97 15.16 -25.60
CA PRO A 22 9.01 13.72 -25.84
C PRO A 22 8.95 12.88 -24.56
N LEU A 23 9.59 13.34 -23.48
CA LEU A 23 9.52 12.69 -22.17
C LEU A 23 8.09 12.69 -21.62
N LEU A 24 7.37 13.82 -21.71
CA LEU A 24 5.96 13.94 -21.33
C LEU A 24 5.08 12.93 -22.10
N LEU A 25 5.33 12.76 -23.40
CA LEU A 25 4.64 11.78 -24.24
C LEU A 25 5.02 10.32 -23.92
N SER A 26 6.19 10.10 -23.31
CA SER A 26 6.68 8.77 -22.95
C SER A 26 6.22 8.28 -21.58
N PHE A 27 5.56 9.12 -20.77
CA PHE A 27 5.08 8.69 -19.46
C PHE A 27 4.17 7.46 -19.61
N PRO A 28 4.31 6.46 -18.72
CA PRO A 28 3.42 5.31 -18.71
C PRO A 28 1.98 5.79 -18.71
N SER A 29 1.12 5.08 -19.45
CA SER A 29 -0.27 5.44 -19.79
C SER A 29 -1.21 5.66 -18.59
N GLN A 30 -0.73 5.71 -17.36
CA GLN A 30 -1.49 5.78 -16.12
C GLN A 30 -0.87 6.70 -15.04
N MET A 31 0.26 7.37 -15.32
CA MET A 31 0.94 8.31 -14.42
C MET A 31 0.65 9.77 -14.79
N TRP A 32 -0.63 10.09 -14.97
CA TRP A 32 -1.08 11.38 -15.49
C TRP A 32 -0.78 12.55 -14.54
N GLU A 33 -0.77 12.32 -13.23
CA GLU A 33 -0.45 13.34 -12.23
C GLU A 33 0.97 13.91 -12.41
N GLU A 34 1.94 13.04 -12.68
CA GLU A 34 3.34 13.42 -12.92
C GLU A 34 3.51 14.07 -14.31
N ALA A 35 2.83 13.54 -15.33
CA ALA A 35 2.84 14.13 -16.66
C ALA A 35 2.26 15.56 -16.65
N ILE A 36 1.20 15.80 -15.87
CA ILE A 36 0.64 17.14 -15.66
C ILE A 36 1.63 18.05 -14.94
N ALA A 37 2.31 17.57 -13.89
CA ALA A 37 3.29 18.35 -13.15
C ALA A 37 4.42 18.83 -14.07
N LEU A 38 5.01 17.92 -14.85
CA LEU A 38 6.02 18.28 -15.86
C LEU A 38 5.45 19.22 -16.92
N GLY A 39 4.21 18.98 -17.37
CA GLY A 39 3.56 19.85 -18.33
C GLY A 39 3.37 21.29 -17.83
N LYS A 40 3.23 21.51 -16.52
CA LYS A 40 3.11 22.86 -15.96
C LYS A 40 4.43 23.61 -16.01
N GLU A 41 5.53 22.92 -15.70
CA GLU A 41 6.88 23.48 -15.82
C GLU A 41 7.20 23.81 -17.29
N LEU A 42 6.83 22.91 -18.21
CA LEU A 42 6.97 23.15 -19.65
C LEU A 42 6.14 24.35 -20.14
N ALA A 43 4.91 24.51 -19.64
CA ALA A 43 4.05 25.61 -20.02
C ALA A 43 4.65 26.97 -19.64
N GLU A 44 5.24 27.08 -18.44
CA GLU A 44 5.90 28.29 -17.96
C GLU A 44 7.06 28.72 -18.87
N GLN A 45 7.84 27.76 -19.38
CA GLN A 45 8.94 28.02 -20.31
C GLN A 45 8.44 28.44 -21.71
N TYR A 46 7.43 27.74 -22.24
CA TYR A 46 6.85 28.10 -23.54
C TYR A 46 6.19 29.49 -23.51
N GLU A 47 5.59 29.87 -22.39
CA GLU A 47 4.91 31.15 -22.23
C GLU A 47 5.89 32.32 -21.98
N ASN A 48 6.87 32.14 -21.10
CA ASN A 48 7.67 33.27 -20.58
C ASN A 48 9.11 33.36 -21.11
N GLU A 49 9.69 32.25 -21.58
CA GLU A 49 11.10 32.22 -22.01
C GLU A 49 11.23 32.13 -23.53
N ILE A 50 10.47 31.22 -24.16
CA ILE A 50 10.63 30.88 -25.59
C ILE A 50 9.51 31.49 -26.45
N PHE A 51 8.37 31.83 -25.84
CA PHE A 51 7.19 32.41 -26.49
C PHE A 51 6.63 31.55 -27.66
N ASP A 52 6.77 30.22 -27.56
CA ASP A 52 6.23 29.26 -28.53
C ASP A 52 4.80 28.86 -28.14
N TYR A 53 3.84 29.69 -28.56
CA TYR A 53 2.44 29.49 -28.24
C TYR A 53 1.78 28.34 -29.02
N GLU A 54 2.37 27.89 -30.13
CA GLU A 54 1.86 26.74 -30.87
C GLU A 54 2.08 25.45 -30.07
N GLN A 55 3.30 25.26 -29.55
CA GLN A 55 3.60 24.14 -28.65
C GLN A 55 2.87 24.25 -27.31
N LEU A 56 2.72 25.46 -26.76
CA LEU A 56 1.92 25.68 -25.56
C LEU A 56 0.47 25.24 -25.75
N SER A 57 -0.14 25.57 -26.89
CA SER A 57 -1.52 25.18 -27.21
C SER A 57 -1.69 23.65 -27.21
N GLU A 58 -0.77 22.93 -27.86
CA GLU A 58 -0.80 21.46 -27.89
C GLU A 58 -0.56 20.85 -26.49
N LEU A 59 0.36 21.42 -25.72
CA LEU A 59 0.63 21.00 -24.34
C LEU A 59 -0.61 21.15 -23.44
N LEU A 60 -1.30 22.28 -23.51
CA LEU A 60 -2.52 22.53 -22.73
C LEU A 60 -3.65 21.56 -23.09
N LYS A 61 -3.82 21.24 -24.40
CA LYS A 61 -4.78 20.21 -24.83
C LYS A 61 -4.42 18.83 -24.25
N LYS A 62 -3.13 18.48 -24.21
CA LYS A 62 -2.67 17.22 -23.59
C LYS A 62 -2.91 17.19 -22.08
N GLN A 63 -2.66 18.29 -21.38
CA GLN A 63 -2.96 18.38 -19.95
C GLN A 63 -4.46 18.24 -19.67
N ALA A 64 -5.32 18.85 -20.48
CA ALA A 64 -6.77 18.67 -20.39
C ALA A 64 -7.16 17.19 -20.55
N GLN A 65 -6.58 16.51 -21.54
CA GLN A 65 -6.79 15.07 -21.75
C GLN A 65 -6.33 14.23 -20.55
N PHE A 66 -5.21 14.57 -19.92
CA PHE A 66 -4.73 13.88 -18.72
C PHE A 66 -5.67 14.06 -17.53
N TYR A 67 -6.20 15.27 -17.31
CA TYR A 67 -7.21 15.50 -16.27
C TYR A 67 -8.48 14.70 -16.52
N GLU A 68 -8.95 14.64 -17.77
CA GLU A 68 -10.12 13.85 -18.15
C GLU A 68 -9.90 12.35 -17.87
N ASN A 69 -8.71 11.85 -18.22
CA ASN A 69 -8.35 10.46 -17.98
C ASN A 69 -8.31 10.11 -16.50
N ILE A 70 -7.75 10.98 -15.63
CA ILE A 70 -7.73 10.78 -14.17
C ILE A 70 -9.12 10.54 -13.60
N VAL A 71 -10.13 11.24 -14.13
CA VAL A 71 -11.51 11.19 -13.63
C VAL A 71 -12.29 10.03 -14.23
N LYS A 72 -12.09 9.73 -15.53
CA LYS A 72 -12.97 8.81 -16.29
C LYS A 72 -12.40 7.41 -16.45
N VAL A 73 -11.07 7.26 -16.46
CA VAL A 73 -10.43 5.97 -16.76
C VAL A 73 -10.10 5.23 -15.48
N ILE A 74 -10.56 3.99 -15.39
CA ILE A 74 -10.26 3.09 -14.27
C ILE A 74 -8.79 2.70 -14.33
N ARG A 75 -8.08 2.89 -13.22
CA ARG A 75 -6.67 2.56 -13.07
C ARG A 75 -6.49 1.31 -12.21
N PRO A 76 -5.80 0.26 -12.70
CA PRO A 76 -5.47 -0.91 -11.90
C PRO A 76 -4.61 -0.53 -10.69
N LYS A 77 -4.94 -1.08 -9.51
CA LYS A 77 -4.13 -0.88 -8.31
C LYS A 77 -2.89 -1.77 -8.38
N PRO A 78 -1.66 -1.22 -8.25
CA PRO A 78 -0.46 -2.03 -8.21
C PRO A 78 -0.33 -2.75 -6.86
N ASP A 79 0.16 -3.99 -6.89
CA ASP A 79 0.60 -4.69 -5.70
C ASP A 79 2.06 -4.35 -5.36
N TYR A 80 2.41 -4.48 -4.09
CA TYR A 80 3.77 -4.28 -3.60
C TYR A 80 4.30 -5.54 -2.92
N PHE A 81 5.55 -5.88 -3.18
CA PHE A 81 6.19 -7.09 -2.67
C PHE A 81 7.44 -6.74 -1.88
N ALA A 82 7.51 -7.16 -0.62
CA ALA A 82 8.74 -7.12 0.14
C ALA A 82 9.59 -8.36 -0.20
N VAL A 83 10.85 -8.11 -0.56
CA VAL A 83 11.81 -9.15 -0.92
C VAL A 83 13.04 -9.01 -0.05
N GLY A 84 13.30 -10.01 0.78
CA GLY A 84 14.51 -10.13 1.60
C GLY A 84 15.52 -11.08 0.95
N TYR A 85 16.78 -10.67 0.88
CA TYR A 85 17.88 -11.47 0.36
C TYR A 85 18.82 -11.86 1.50
N TYR A 86 18.86 -13.13 1.86
CA TYR A 86 19.60 -13.61 3.03
C TYR A 86 20.61 -14.71 2.66
N GLY A 87 21.68 -14.80 3.45
CA GLY A 87 22.83 -15.66 3.18
C GLY A 87 23.95 -14.94 2.45
N GLN A 88 25.17 -15.40 2.68
CA GLN A 88 26.42 -14.83 2.18
C GLN A 88 26.61 -15.10 0.67
N GLY A 89 25.80 -15.97 0.06
CA GLY A 89 25.82 -16.23 -1.37
C GLY A 89 25.34 -15.07 -2.23
N PHE A 90 24.66 -14.06 -1.65
CA PHE A 90 24.25 -12.86 -2.39
C PHE A 90 25.38 -11.81 -2.49
N PRO A 91 25.40 -11.00 -3.57
CA PRO A 91 26.22 -9.80 -3.65
C PRO A 91 25.98 -8.84 -2.48
N THR A 92 27.01 -8.07 -2.10
CA THR A 92 26.98 -7.19 -0.92
C THR A 92 25.87 -6.14 -0.95
N PHE A 93 25.42 -5.71 -2.14
CA PHE A 93 24.33 -4.75 -2.26
C PHE A 93 22.93 -5.35 -1.99
N LEU A 94 22.78 -6.68 -2.03
CA LEU A 94 21.54 -7.40 -1.70
C LEU A 94 21.60 -8.07 -0.33
N ARG A 95 22.77 -8.59 0.05
CA ARG A 95 22.98 -9.41 1.23
C ARG A 95 22.43 -8.76 2.51
N GLY A 96 21.53 -9.47 3.18
CA GLY A 96 20.93 -9.08 4.46
C GLY A 96 19.96 -7.91 4.36
N LYS A 97 19.53 -7.53 3.15
CA LYS A 97 18.69 -6.36 2.90
C LYS A 97 17.31 -6.76 2.40
N VAL A 98 16.35 -5.88 2.68
CA VAL A 98 14.98 -5.98 2.20
C VAL A 98 14.72 -4.86 1.21
N PHE A 99 14.02 -5.17 0.13
CA PHE A 99 13.61 -4.23 -0.90
C PHE A 99 12.09 -4.32 -1.07
N ILE A 100 11.44 -3.18 -1.32
CA ILE A 100 10.04 -3.16 -1.72
C ILE A 100 9.98 -2.99 -3.23
N TYR A 101 9.32 -3.94 -3.90
CA TYR A 101 9.07 -3.95 -5.34
C TYR A 101 7.64 -3.49 -5.61
N ARG A 102 7.47 -2.62 -6.59
CA ARG A 102 6.18 -2.32 -7.21
C ARG A 102 5.92 -3.33 -8.33
N GLY A 103 4.82 -4.06 -8.21
CA GLY A 103 4.36 -5.02 -9.21
C GLY A 103 4.00 -4.35 -10.53
N LYS A 104 4.04 -5.15 -11.60
CA LYS A 104 3.44 -4.78 -12.89
C LYS A 104 1.91 -4.75 -12.75
N GLU A 105 1.24 -4.22 -13.78
CA GLU A 105 -0.21 -4.22 -13.84
C GLU A 105 -0.74 -5.66 -13.74
N TYR A 106 -1.67 -5.88 -12.80
CA TYR A 106 -2.29 -7.18 -12.51
C TYR A 106 -1.31 -8.30 -12.14
N GLU A 107 -0.07 -7.96 -11.79
CA GLU A 107 0.93 -8.96 -11.40
C GLU A 107 0.66 -9.48 -10.00
N ARG A 108 0.47 -10.80 -9.90
CA ARG A 108 0.34 -11.47 -8.61
C ARG A 108 1.70 -11.79 -8.02
N ARG A 109 1.72 -12.02 -6.71
CA ARG A 109 2.94 -12.37 -5.98
C ARG A 109 3.58 -13.64 -6.53
N GLU A 110 2.80 -14.64 -6.89
CA GLU A 110 3.28 -15.92 -7.41
C GLU A 110 4.02 -15.75 -8.74
N ASP A 111 3.48 -14.93 -9.64
CA ASP A 111 4.09 -14.63 -10.94
C ASP A 111 5.38 -13.80 -10.77
N PHE A 112 5.35 -12.81 -9.88
CA PHE A 112 6.50 -12.01 -9.52
C PHE A 112 7.62 -12.88 -8.93
N GLU A 113 7.29 -13.74 -7.99
CA GLU A 113 8.21 -14.63 -7.28
C GLU A 113 8.84 -15.64 -8.24
N ALA A 114 8.05 -16.25 -9.14
CA ALA A 114 8.58 -17.15 -10.17
C ALA A 114 9.60 -16.45 -11.06
N ARG A 115 9.29 -15.23 -11.53
CA ARG A 115 10.25 -14.44 -12.33
C ARG A 115 11.50 -14.08 -11.54
N LEU A 116 11.36 -13.71 -10.27
CA LEU A 116 12.47 -13.34 -9.41
C LEU A 116 13.43 -14.54 -9.24
N LEU A 117 12.89 -15.74 -8.99
CA LEU A 117 13.71 -16.95 -8.82
C LEU A 117 14.43 -17.36 -10.11
N THR A 118 13.89 -17.08 -11.30
CA THR A 118 14.61 -17.27 -12.57
C THR A 118 15.89 -16.43 -12.65
N GLN A 119 15.95 -15.28 -11.98
CA GLN A 119 17.17 -14.45 -11.93
C GLN A 119 18.20 -14.98 -10.93
N PHE A 120 17.76 -15.79 -9.96
CA PHE A 120 18.59 -16.37 -8.90
C PHE A 120 18.36 -17.89 -8.82
N PRO A 121 18.86 -18.67 -9.80
CA PRO A 121 18.55 -20.10 -9.89
C PRO A 121 19.06 -20.94 -8.70
N ASN A 122 20.04 -20.43 -7.96
CA ASN A 122 20.59 -21.08 -6.77
C ASN A 122 19.90 -20.64 -5.47
N ALA A 123 18.90 -19.77 -5.54
CA ALA A 123 18.21 -19.26 -4.36
C ALA A 123 17.07 -20.18 -3.93
N GLU A 124 17.04 -20.49 -2.63
CA GLU A 124 15.94 -21.20 -1.99
C GLU A 124 14.85 -20.22 -1.56
N LYS A 125 13.60 -20.54 -1.92
CA LYS A 125 12.44 -19.78 -1.46
C LYS A 125 12.14 -20.10 0.00
N MET A 126 12.13 -19.07 0.83
CA MET A 126 11.70 -19.16 2.22
C MET A 126 10.19 -19.34 2.32
N LYS A 127 9.75 -20.19 3.27
CA LYS A 127 8.33 -20.48 3.51
C LYS A 127 7.68 -19.54 4.54
N THR A 128 8.49 -18.89 5.37
CA THR A 128 8.03 -18.00 6.44
C THR A 128 8.22 -16.54 6.05
N THR A 129 7.39 -15.68 6.62
CA THR A 129 7.48 -14.22 6.50
C THR A 129 8.08 -13.56 7.75
N SER A 130 8.43 -14.36 8.75
CA SER A 130 9.17 -13.91 9.93
C SER A 130 10.60 -13.53 9.54
N PRO A 131 11.23 -12.56 10.23
CA PRO A 131 12.65 -12.29 10.06
C PRO A 131 13.48 -13.57 10.23
N PRO A 132 14.44 -13.87 9.34
CA PRO A 132 15.29 -15.05 9.49
C PRO A 132 16.19 -14.94 10.71
N GLY A 133 16.54 -16.09 11.27
CA GLY A 133 17.59 -16.22 12.27
C GLY A 133 18.99 -15.98 11.70
N ASP A 134 19.97 -15.86 12.58
CA ASP A 134 21.36 -15.60 12.21
C ASP A 134 22.02 -16.80 11.50
N ASP A 135 21.48 -18.00 11.69
CA ASP A 135 21.83 -19.21 10.97
C ASP A 135 21.59 -19.04 9.46
N ILE A 136 20.42 -18.55 9.06
CA ILE A 136 20.08 -18.31 7.66
C ILE A 136 20.84 -17.09 7.13
N LYS A 137 20.90 -15.99 7.90
CA LYS A 137 21.57 -14.75 7.47
C LYS A 137 23.07 -14.94 7.19
N ASN A 138 23.75 -15.76 8.00
CA ASN A 138 25.19 -15.98 7.91
C ASN A 138 25.57 -17.26 7.15
N SER A 139 24.59 -18.06 6.75
CA SER A 139 24.83 -19.24 5.90
C SER A 139 25.52 -18.88 4.58
N ALA A 140 26.22 -19.85 3.97
CA ALA A 140 26.82 -19.67 2.65
C ALA A 140 25.79 -19.69 1.50
N GLY A 141 24.53 -20.05 1.78
CA GLY A 141 23.47 -20.20 0.78
C GLY A 141 22.88 -18.88 0.29
N GLN A 142 21.86 -19.01 -0.56
CA GLN A 142 21.03 -17.92 -1.05
C GLN A 142 19.58 -18.22 -0.66
N TYR A 143 18.98 -17.38 0.17
CA TYR A 143 17.60 -17.52 0.63
C TYR A 143 16.81 -16.26 0.28
N ILE A 144 15.70 -16.42 -0.44
CA ILE A 144 14.81 -15.33 -0.82
C ILE A 144 13.50 -15.46 -0.05
N GLN A 145 13.15 -14.40 0.67
CA GLN A 145 11.85 -14.23 1.28
C GLN A 145 11.02 -13.26 0.45
N CYS A 146 9.79 -13.63 0.09
CA CYS A 146 8.92 -12.79 -0.73
C CYS A 146 7.47 -12.82 -0.22
N PHE A 147 6.89 -11.65 0.10
CA PHE A 147 5.50 -11.52 0.52
C PHE A 147 4.89 -10.18 0.12
N THR A 148 3.56 -10.14 0.00
CA THR A 148 2.82 -8.93 -0.36
C THR A 148 2.75 -7.99 0.84
N VAL A 149 3.01 -6.71 0.61
CA VAL A 149 2.86 -5.64 1.60
C VAL A 149 1.82 -4.64 1.14
N LYS A 150 1.13 -4.01 2.08
CA LYS A 150 0.15 -2.96 1.77
C LYS A 150 0.84 -1.60 1.86
N PRO A 151 0.61 -0.67 0.92
CA PRO A 151 1.05 0.69 1.10
C PRO A 151 0.33 1.31 2.29
N LYS A 152 1.09 1.94 3.18
CA LYS A 152 0.52 2.67 4.31
C LYS A 152 0.08 4.04 3.81
N LEU A 153 -1.20 4.35 4.01
CA LEU A 153 -1.80 5.60 3.58
C LEU A 153 -1.06 6.79 4.20
N ASP A 154 -0.57 7.68 3.35
CA ASP A 154 0.05 8.95 3.76
C ASP A 154 -0.48 10.03 2.81
N LEU A 155 -1.70 10.51 3.08
CA LEU A 155 -2.31 11.53 2.23
C LEU A 155 -1.60 12.86 2.44
N PRO A 156 -1.12 13.50 1.36
CA PRO A 156 -0.62 14.87 1.44
C PRO A 156 -1.68 15.81 2.06
N PRO A 157 -1.27 16.81 2.87
CA PRO A 157 -2.21 17.71 3.56
C PRO A 157 -3.22 18.42 2.65
N LYS A 158 -2.86 18.65 1.38
CA LYS A 158 -3.74 19.22 0.35
C LYS A 158 -5.01 18.39 0.06
N PHE A 159 -5.04 17.13 0.47
CA PHE A 159 -6.18 16.21 0.31
C PHE A 159 -7.01 16.03 1.59
N HIS A 160 -6.77 16.80 2.65
CA HIS A 160 -7.65 16.82 3.83
C HIS A 160 -8.99 17.55 3.60
N ARG A 161 -9.19 18.11 2.40
CA ARG A 161 -10.46 18.68 1.95
C ARG A 161 -11.29 17.62 1.19
N PRO A 162 -12.60 17.83 0.98
CA PRO A 162 -13.40 16.94 0.16
C PRO A 162 -12.84 16.87 -1.27
N VAL A 163 -12.39 15.68 -1.67
CA VAL A 163 -11.82 15.39 -3.00
C VAL A 163 -12.43 14.10 -3.50
N SER A 164 -12.71 14.00 -4.80
CA SER A 164 -13.27 12.80 -5.41
C SER A 164 -12.40 11.56 -5.12
N GLU A 165 -13.04 10.44 -4.78
CA GLU A 165 -12.34 9.19 -4.48
C GLU A 165 -11.53 8.68 -5.68
N GLN A 166 -11.90 9.01 -6.92
CA GLN A 166 -11.10 8.68 -8.12
C GLN A 166 -9.71 9.32 -8.09
N ILE A 167 -9.59 10.54 -7.54
CA ILE A 167 -8.32 11.23 -7.39
C ILE A 167 -7.58 10.68 -6.17
N VAL A 168 -8.25 10.57 -5.02
CA VAL A 168 -7.62 10.16 -3.75
C VAL A 168 -7.10 8.73 -3.83
N SER A 169 -7.87 7.81 -4.43
CA SER A 169 -7.53 6.39 -4.53
C SER A 169 -6.18 6.12 -5.20
N PHE A 170 -5.74 6.98 -6.13
CA PHE A 170 -4.41 6.89 -6.73
C PHE A 170 -3.30 7.11 -5.70
N TYR A 171 -3.39 8.17 -4.89
CA TYR A 171 -2.39 8.50 -3.86
C TYR A 171 -2.40 7.52 -2.68
N ARG A 172 -3.47 6.73 -2.50
CA ARG A 172 -3.46 5.64 -1.50
C ARG A 172 -2.45 4.55 -1.84
N VAL A 173 -2.14 4.37 -3.13
CA VAL A 173 -1.28 3.28 -3.63
C VAL A 173 -0.11 3.75 -4.49
N ASN A 174 0.03 5.06 -4.72
CA ASN A 174 1.13 5.70 -5.44
C ASN A 174 1.68 6.87 -4.63
N GLU A 175 2.92 7.26 -4.91
CA GLU A 175 3.70 8.22 -4.12
C GLU A 175 3.93 7.78 -2.67
N VAL A 176 3.96 6.46 -2.45
CA VAL A 176 4.04 5.82 -1.14
C VAL A 176 5.47 5.46 -0.79
N GLN A 177 5.85 5.67 0.46
CA GLN A 177 7.19 5.33 1.00
C GLN A 177 7.13 4.34 2.16
N ARG A 178 5.97 4.24 2.80
CA ARG A 178 5.74 3.36 3.95
C ARG A 178 4.84 2.21 3.54
N PHE A 179 5.19 1.01 3.96
CA PHE A 179 4.48 -0.21 3.65
C PHE A 179 4.28 -1.01 4.92
N GLU A 180 3.17 -1.69 5.05
CA GLU A 180 2.83 -2.50 6.20
C GLU A 180 2.61 -3.97 5.84
N TYR A 181 3.03 -4.83 6.74
CA TYR A 181 2.77 -6.27 6.69
C TYR A 181 2.28 -6.71 8.06
N SER A 182 1.08 -7.30 8.10
CA SER A 182 0.48 -7.84 9.32
C SER A 182 0.53 -9.36 9.27
N ARG A 183 1.10 -10.00 10.30
CA ARG A 183 1.07 -11.46 10.48
C ARG A 183 0.39 -11.83 11.80
N PRO A 184 -0.53 -12.81 11.82
CA PRO A 184 -1.11 -13.27 13.07
C PRO A 184 -0.08 -14.09 13.87
N ILE A 185 0.01 -13.81 15.16
CA ILE A 185 0.79 -14.57 16.13
C ILE A 185 -0.14 -15.02 17.26
N ARG A 186 -0.09 -16.30 17.62
CA ARG A 186 -0.85 -16.82 18.75
C ARG A 186 0.04 -16.77 20.00
N LYS A 187 -0.44 -16.11 21.05
CA LYS A 187 0.24 -16.05 22.36
C LYS A 187 -0.62 -16.76 23.41
N GLY A 188 -0.02 -17.63 24.20
CA GLY A 188 -0.72 -18.40 25.24
C GLY A 188 -1.35 -19.70 24.76
N GLU A 189 -2.14 -20.34 25.63
CA GLU A 189 -2.81 -21.61 25.36
C GLU A 189 -3.92 -21.45 24.32
N LYS A 190 -4.13 -22.48 23.49
CA LYS A 190 -5.17 -22.46 22.48
C LYS A 190 -6.53 -22.61 23.17
N ASN A 191 -7.33 -21.54 23.20
CA ASN A 191 -8.72 -21.63 23.62
C ASN A 191 -9.55 -22.25 22.49
N PRO A 192 -10.14 -23.45 22.65
CA PRO A 192 -10.95 -24.09 21.61
C PRO A 192 -12.23 -23.33 21.28
N ASP A 193 -12.76 -22.57 22.25
CA ASP A 193 -14.05 -21.87 22.14
C ASP A 193 -13.93 -20.46 21.55
N ASN A 194 -12.73 -19.85 21.60
CA ASN A 194 -12.48 -18.53 21.01
C ASN A 194 -11.04 -18.42 20.49
N GLU A 195 -10.87 -18.67 19.19
CA GLU A 195 -9.57 -18.59 18.53
C GLU A 195 -9.03 -17.15 18.39
N PHE A 196 -9.89 -16.15 18.58
CA PHE A 196 -9.55 -14.73 18.43
C PHE A 196 -9.01 -14.12 19.73
N ALA A 197 -9.40 -14.65 20.89
CA ALA A 197 -9.00 -14.11 22.20
C ALA A 197 -7.47 -14.07 22.41
N ASN A 198 -6.74 -14.99 21.79
CA ASN A 198 -5.28 -15.11 21.91
C ASN A 198 -4.53 -14.77 20.61
N MET A 199 -5.25 -14.20 19.62
CA MET A 199 -4.69 -13.84 18.32
C MET A 199 -4.19 -12.40 18.32
N TRP A 200 -2.89 -12.25 18.48
CA TRP A 200 -2.20 -10.98 18.32
C TRP A 200 -1.81 -10.79 16.85
N ILE A 201 -1.62 -9.55 16.43
CA ILE A 201 -1.07 -9.25 15.11
C ILE A 201 0.31 -8.61 15.30
N GLU A 202 1.34 -9.17 14.69
CA GLU A 202 2.60 -8.47 14.53
C GLU A 202 2.55 -7.67 13.22
N ARG A 203 2.55 -6.35 13.33
CA ARG A 203 2.58 -5.44 12.20
C ARG A 203 3.98 -4.85 12.03
N THR A 204 4.58 -5.13 10.90
CA THR A 204 5.87 -4.56 10.50
C THR A 204 5.64 -3.44 9.48
N ILE A 205 6.22 -2.27 9.75
CA ILE A 205 6.21 -1.10 8.88
C ILE A 205 7.60 -0.94 8.27
N TYR A 206 7.67 -1.01 6.95
CA TYR A 206 8.87 -0.81 6.15
C TYR A 206 8.86 0.61 5.57
N THR A 207 9.96 1.33 5.70
CA THR A 207 10.17 2.63 5.03
C THR A 207 11.27 2.48 3.98
N THR A 208 10.94 2.75 2.73
CA THR A 208 11.91 2.70 1.61
C THR A 208 12.76 3.96 1.56
N ALA A 209 13.92 3.85 0.90
CA ALA A 209 14.81 5.00 0.65
C ALA A 209 14.12 6.14 -0.12
N TYR A 210 13.26 5.79 -1.08
CA TYR A 210 12.53 6.72 -1.93
C TYR A 210 11.08 6.26 -2.12
N LYS A 211 10.21 7.19 -2.53
CA LYS A 211 8.80 6.91 -2.86
C LYS A 211 8.68 6.01 -4.10
N LEU A 212 7.64 5.17 -4.13
CA LEU A 212 7.22 4.42 -5.30
C LEU A 212 5.94 5.03 -5.89
N PRO A 213 5.84 5.19 -7.22
CA PRO A 213 6.87 4.88 -8.22
C PRO A 213 8.05 5.86 -8.17
N GLY A 214 9.22 5.39 -8.60
CA GLY A 214 10.40 6.22 -8.78
C GLY A 214 11.18 5.76 -10.02
N ILE A 215 12.46 6.13 -10.10
CA ILE A 215 13.35 5.76 -11.22
C ILE A 215 13.40 4.24 -11.40
N LEU A 216 13.47 3.51 -10.28
CA LEU A 216 13.41 2.07 -10.24
C LEU A 216 12.05 1.60 -9.74
N ARG A 217 11.69 0.36 -10.10
CA ARG A 217 10.49 -0.31 -9.58
C ARG A 217 10.71 -0.92 -8.19
N TRP A 218 11.89 -0.73 -7.60
CA TRP A 218 12.20 -1.21 -6.27
C TRP A 218 13.17 -0.29 -5.55
N PHE A 219 13.01 -0.21 -4.23
CA PHE A 219 13.92 0.53 -3.36
C PHE A 219 14.24 -0.26 -2.09
N GLU A 220 15.46 -0.07 -1.61
CA GLU A 220 15.93 -0.64 -0.35
C GLU A 220 15.13 -0.07 0.82
N VAL A 221 14.77 -0.93 1.76
CA VAL A 221 14.20 -0.55 3.04
C VAL A 221 15.30 0.05 3.93
N LYS A 222 15.06 1.26 4.44
CA LYS A 222 15.99 1.97 5.32
C LYS A 222 15.61 1.90 6.79
N SER A 223 14.31 1.77 7.09
CA SER A 223 13.85 1.56 8.45
C SER A 223 12.75 0.51 8.51
N VAL A 224 12.78 -0.25 9.59
CA VAL A 224 11.80 -1.29 9.92
C VAL A 224 11.32 -0.99 11.32
N PHE A 225 10.01 -0.86 11.50
CA PHE A 225 9.38 -0.68 12.79
C PHE A 225 8.35 -1.78 13.01
N MET A 226 8.44 -2.50 14.12
CA MET A 226 7.52 -3.56 14.47
C MET A 226 6.65 -3.12 15.64
N VAL A 227 5.35 -3.37 15.55
CA VAL A 227 4.40 -3.20 16.63
C VAL A 227 3.55 -4.45 16.76
N GLU A 228 3.29 -4.85 17.99
CA GLU A 228 2.31 -5.90 18.29
C GLU A 228 0.97 -5.24 18.61
N ILE A 229 -0.08 -5.75 17.98
CA ILE A 229 -1.45 -5.29 18.13
C ILE A 229 -2.20 -6.37 18.89
N SER A 230 -2.85 -5.97 19.97
CA SER A 230 -3.63 -6.86 20.81
C SER A 230 -4.88 -7.37 20.09
N PRO A 231 -5.44 -8.51 20.53
CA PRO A 231 -6.72 -9.01 20.02
C PRO A 231 -7.84 -7.96 20.00
N LEU A 232 -7.92 -7.12 21.04
CA LEU A 232 -8.93 -6.07 21.16
C LEU A 232 -8.70 -4.94 20.16
N GLU A 233 -7.47 -4.43 20.03
CA GLU A 233 -7.14 -3.40 19.03
C GLU A 233 -7.39 -3.90 17.61
N ASN A 234 -7.05 -5.16 17.33
CA ASN A 234 -7.31 -5.79 16.04
C ASN A 234 -8.83 -5.91 15.77
N ALA A 235 -9.63 -6.21 16.79
CA ALA A 235 -11.09 -6.22 16.67
C ALA A 235 -11.63 -4.82 16.32
N ILE A 236 -11.16 -3.78 17.01
CA ILE A 236 -11.54 -2.38 16.76
C ILE A 236 -11.18 -1.98 15.32
N GLU A 237 -9.94 -2.22 14.88
CA GLU A 237 -9.51 -1.92 13.51
C GLU A 237 -10.38 -2.68 12.49
N THR A 238 -10.66 -3.96 12.73
CA THR A 238 -11.47 -4.79 11.84
C THR A 238 -12.89 -4.25 11.72
N MET A 239 -13.51 -3.83 12.83
CA MET A 239 -14.85 -3.23 12.83
C MET A 239 -14.87 -1.89 12.10
N GLN A 240 -13.90 -1.01 12.36
CA GLN A 240 -13.81 0.29 11.71
C GLN A 240 -13.65 0.14 10.19
N LEU A 241 -12.73 -0.71 9.73
CA LEU A 241 -12.51 -0.98 8.32
C LEU A 241 -13.76 -1.57 7.64
N THR A 242 -14.51 -2.39 8.37
CA THR A 242 -15.76 -2.99 7.86
C THR A 242 -16.85 -1.92 7.71
N ASN A 243 -16.99 -1.04 8.69
CA ASN A 243 -17.93 0.08 8.65
C ASN A 243 -17.61 1.07 7.53
N ASP A 244 -16.34 1.44 7.37
CA ASP A 244 -15.88 2.31 6.28
C ASP A 244 -16.18 1.69 4.91
N LYS A 245 -16.00 0.37 4.78
CA LYS A 245 -16.31 -0.37 3.55
C LYS A 245 -17.81 -0.40 3.25
N ILE A 246 -18.66 -0.60 4.25
CA ILE A 246 -20.12 -0.52 4.09
C ILE A 246 -20.49 0.89 3.62
N ASN A 247 -20.05 1.92 4.34
CA ASN A 247 -20.35 3.32 4.01
C ASN A 247 -19.93 3.66 2.58
N SER A 248 -18.72 3.25 2.16
CA SER A 248 -18.24 3.46 0.80
C SER A 248 -19.11 2.77 -0.25
N MET A 249 -19.53 1.51 -0.04
CA MET A 249 -20.39 0.81 -0.99
C MET A 249 -21.81 1.39 -1.05
N VAL A 250 -22.35 1.87 0.07
CA VAL A 250 -23.64 2.55 0.10
C VAL A 250 -23.57 3.83 -0.72
N GLN A 251 -22.54 4.67 -0.51
CA GLN A 251 -22.35 5.89 -1.30
C GLN A 251 -22.22 5.61 -2.80
N GLN A 252 -21.48 4.57 -3.19
CA GLN A 252 -21.38 4.18 -4.60
C GLN A 252 -22.73 3.85 -5.24
N HIS A 253 -23.62 3.16 -4.53
CA HIS A 253 -24.97 2.84 -5.05
C HIS A 253 -25.91 4.04 -5.02
N LEU A 254 -25.70 5.00 -4.12
CA LEU A 254 -26.43 6.28 -4.11
C LEU A 254 -26.03 7.15 -5.32
N ASP A 255 -24.75 7.17 -5.66
CA ASP A 255 -24.20 7.90 -6.80
C ASP A 255 -24.57 7.25 -8.14
N ASP A 256 -24.56 5.91 -8.20
CA ASP A 256 -24.92 5.15 -9.39
C ASP A 256 -25.86 3.97 -9.04
N PRO A 257 -27.19 4.18 -9.16
CA PRO A 257 -28.19 3.15 -8.92
C PRO A 257 -28.16 1.97 -9.91
N SER A 258 -27.39 2.08 -11.01
CA SER A 258 -27.29 1.01 -12.02
C SER A 258 -26.27 -0.07 -11.65
N LEU A 259 -25.47 0.15 -10.60
CA LEU A 259 -24.47 -0.81 -10.14
C LEU A 259 -25.11 -2.14 -9.72
N PRO A 260 -24.46 -3.29 -10.01
CA PRO A 260 -24.93 -4.58 -9.57
C PRO A 260 -25.00 -4.65 -8.03
N VAL A 261 -26.14 -5.04 -7.48
CA VAL A 261 -26.37 -5.13 -6.02
C VAL A 261 -25.63 -6.31 -5.38
N SER A 262 -25.18 -7.29 -6.18
CA SER A 262 -24.59 -8.54 -5.65
C SER A 262 -23.38 -8.35 -4.71
N PRO A 263 -22.42 -7.43 -4.95
CA PRO A 263 -21.30 -7.23 -4.03
C PRO A 263 -21.76 -6.65 -2.69
N LEU A 264 -22.75 -5.74 -2.71
CA LEU A 264 -23.33 -5.14 -1.51
C LEU A 264 -24.09 -6.19 -0.70
N SER A 265 -24.95 -6.99 -1.34
CA SER A 265 -25.66 -8.09 -0.66
C SER A 265 -24.69 -9.10 -0.04
N MET A 266 -23.63 -9.47 -0.76
CA MET A 266 -22.63 -10.41 -0.25
C MET A 266 -21.88 -9.84 0.97
N LEU A 267 -21.51 -8.54 0.94
CA LEU A 267 -20.88 -7.90 2.09
C LEU A 267 -21.81 -7.86 3.30
N LEU A 268 -23.04 -7.39 3.11
CA LEU A 268 -24.02 -7.26 4.20
C LEU A 268 -24.36 -8.62 4.81
N ASN A 269 -24.61 -9.64 4.00
CA ASN A 269 -24.88 -10.98 4.49
C ASN A 269 -23.70 -11.54 5.32
N GLY A 270 -22.46 -11.33 4.85
CA GLY A 270 -21.27 -11.81 5.58
C GLY A 270 -21.04 -11.13 6.93
N ILE A 271 -21.66 -9.97 7.17
CA ILE A 271 -21.54 -9.20 8.42
C ILE A 271 -22.73 -9.44 9.34
N VAL A 272 -23.94 -9.44 8.79
CA VAL A 272 -25.20 -9.60 9.55
C VAL A 272 -25.41 -11.05 9.97
N ASP A 273 -25.04 -12.01 9.12
CA ASP A 273 -25.17 -13.45 9.41
C ASP A 273 -23.81 -14.17 9.21
N PRO A 274 -22.85 -13.95 10.14
CA PRO A 274 -21.48 -14.44 10.02
C PRO A 274 -21.36 -15.93 10.39
N ALA A 275 -21.94 -16.80 9.56
CA ALA A 275 -22.05 -18.25 9.82
C ALA A 275 -20.71 -19.01 9.95
N VAL A 276 -19.60 -18.45 9.44
CA VAL A 276 -18.28 -19.12 9.40
C VAL A 276 -17.31 -18.58 10.45
N MET A 277 -17.25 -17.26 10.62
CA MET A 277 -16.24 -16.61 11.48
C MET A 277 -16.79 -16.18 12.85
N GLY A 278 -18.07 -16.45 13.13
CA GLY A 278 -18.75 -16.12 14.41
C GLY A 278 -18.98 -14.63 14.67
N GLY A 279 -18.49 -13.75 13.81
CA GLY A 279 -18.81 -12.32 13.81
C GLY A 279 -18.35 -11.57 15.05
N PHE A 280 -19.04 -10.48 15.34
CA PHE A 280 -18.75 -9.63 16.50
C PHE A 280 -19.03 -10.31 17.85
N ALA A 281 -19.86 -11.35 17.87
CA ALA A 281 -20.13 -12.15 19.08
C ALA A 281 -18.86 -12.81 19.65
N ASN A 282 -17.85 -13.07 18.80
CA ASN A 282 -16.55 -13.56 19.27
C ASN A 282 -15.73 -12.50 20.01
N TYR A 283 -15.95 -11.22 19.72
CA TYR A 283 -15.33 -10.11 20.44
C TYR A 283 -16.00 -9.88 21.79
N GLU A 284 -17.33 -9.95 21.88
CA GLU A 284 -18.08 -9.85 23.15
C GLU A 284 -17.66 -10.93 24.15
N LYS A 285 -17.57 -12.20 23.69
CA LYS A 285 -17.10 -13.32 24.51
C LYS A 285 -15.65 -13.15 24.98
N ALA A 286 -14.80 -12.48 24.20
CA ALA A 286 -13.42 -12.20 24.59
C ALA A 286 -13.33 -11.08 25.64
N SER A 287 -14.21 -10.07 25.57
CA SER A 287 -14.25 -8.97 26.55
C SER A 287 -14.89 -9.34 27.88
N ASP A 288 -15.80 -10.33 27.91
CA ASP A 288 -16.51 -10.75 29.13
C ASP A 288 -15.74 -11.76 30.02
N THR A 289 -14.52 -12.13 29.60
CA THR A 289 -13.65 -13.02 30.41
C THR A 289 -13.02 -12.20 31.54
N PRO A 290 -13.12 -12.61 32.84
CA PRO A 290 -12.70 -11.78 33.96
C PRO A 290 -11.22 -11.36 33.87
N ALA A 291 -10.99 -10.09 34.20
CA ALA A 291 -9.76 -9.29 34.01
C ALA A 291 -8.47 -9.77 34.72
N SER A 292 -8.38 -11.04 35.14
CA SER A 292 -7.17 -11.61 35.72
C SER A 292 -6.15 -12.13 34.70
N SER A 293 -6.47 -12.09 33.39
CA SER A 293 -5.59 -12.57 32.32
C SER A 293 -5.19 -11.52 31.28
N PHE A 294 -5.79 -10.33 31.29
CA PHE A 294 -5.40 -9.22 30.42
C PHE A 294 -4.48 -8.26 31.17
N GLN A 295 -3.22 -8.17 30.71
CA GLN A 295 -2.31 -7.12 31.14
C GLN A 295 -2.96 -5.76 30.86
N PRO A 296 -2.96 -4.80 31.80
CA PRO A 296 -3.75 -3.58 31.66
C PRO A 296 -3.27 -2.78 30.44
N CYS A 297 -4.12 -2.69 29.42
CA CYS A 297 -3.94 -1.77 28.30
C CYS A 297 -4.08 -0.32 28.83
N PRO A 298 -3.11 0.58 28.56
CA PRO A 298 -3.24 1.97 28.93
C PRO A 298 -4.16 2.71 27.94
N GLY A 299 -5.38 3.07 28.35
CA GLY A 299 -6.13 4.15 27.71
C GLY A 299 -7.48 3.79 27.06
N THR A 300 -8.05 4.81 26.44
CA THR A 300 -9.43 5.05 25.92
C THR A 300 -10.07 3.98 25.02
N ASP A 301 -9.39 2.88 24.72
CA ASP A 301 -9.74 1.96 23.63
C ASP A 301 -10.92 1.04 23.97
N CYS A 302 -11.08 0.65 25.25
CA CYS A 302 -12.24 -0.13 25.70
C CYS A 302 -13.56 0.65 25.54
N LEU A 303 -13.56 1.97 25.79
CA LEU A 303 -14.74 2.81 25.58
C LEU A 303 -15.07 3.00 24.10
N GLN A 304 -14.06 2.99 23.22
CA GLN A 304 -14.25 3.13 21.78
C GLN A 304 -14.80 1.84 21.15
N ALA A 305 -14.36 0.67 21.62
CA ALA A 305 -14.98 -0.62 21.29
C ALA A 305 -16.45 -0.67 21.72
N GLN A 306 -16.76 -0.27 22.96
CA GLN A 306 -18.15 -0.19 23.43
C GLN A 306 -19.00 0.80 22.64
N LYS A 307 -18.49 1.98 22.28
CA LYS A 307 -19.24 2.95 21.45
C LYS A 307 -19.52 2.43 20.04
N LEU A 308 -18.62 1.63 19.45
CA LEU A 308 -18.82 0.99 18.15
C LEU A 308 -19.78 -0.20 18.20
N LEU A 309 -19.88 -0.88 19.36
CA LEU A 309 -20.82 -1.98 19.59
C LEU A 309 -22.23 -1.48 19.99
N LEU A 310 -22.32 -0.36 20.71
CA LEU A 310 -23.56 0.18 21.27
C LEU A 310 -24.22 1.28 20.42
N SER A 311 -23.70 1.60 19.23
CA SER A 311 -24.34 2.56 18.31
C SER A 311 -25.41 1.94 17.41
N HIS A 312 -26.04 0.85 17.86
CA HIS A 312 -27.24 0.26 17.26
C HIS A 312 -28.49 0.92 17.83
#